data_AF-A0AAW0XKA5-F1
#
_entry.id   AF-A0AAW0XKA5-F1
#
_cell.length_a   1.000
_cell.length_b   1.000
_cell.length_c   1.000
_cell.angle_alpha   90.00
_cell.angle_beta   90.00
_cell.angle_gamma   90.00
#
_symmetry.space_group_name_H-M   'P 1'
#
loop_
_entity.id
_entity.type
_entity.pdbx_description
1 polymer ?
#
loop_
_entity_poly.entity_id
_entity_poly.type
_entity_poly.pdbx_seq_one_letter_code
_entity_poly.pdbx_strand_id
1 'polypeptide(L)'
;MGEAPCFQELFANLITKLKELDKVMEVSSHFGPDRSLEEMFSYLWGLDEAQFYLKPTLFHLGKSDAESERLRAEGNRFYQRKFFDKALKLYNLSIMSASHPKLPLMKRDINIIIKNPDILEAFETSNEDSYRSLALGYANRSAVLFELGQHKKCINDITMALRYGYPKLLHSKLAERAAKCLIALKRGEEAKHLLRSSLQALNAISLDETKTRASRDALHQLLQQCQDEGGVNSLPLEPECLGTSSCFSSAAKHQLLFTYKTPEPPELLYRHPTIPSLSSAVSLAFSSTQGRFLLAERSISPGNILQQ
;
A
#
# COMPACT_ATOMS: atom_id res chain seq x y z
N MET A 1 -11.75 27.00 -5.90
CA MET A 1 -11.58 25.78 -6.72
C MET A 1 -12.80 24.91 -6.44
N GLY A 2 -13.56 24.51 -7.46
CA GLY A 2 -14.75 23.66 -7.27
C GLY A 2 -14.35 22.26 -6.81
N GLU A 3 -15.13 21.67 -5.91
CA GLU A 3 -14.97 20.27 -5.51
C GLU A 3 -15.18 19.35 -6.72
N ALA A 4 -14.46 18.22 -6.77
CA ALA A 4 -14.72 17.20 -7.80
C ALA A 4 -16.12 16.62 -7.55
N PRO A 5 -16.86 16.30 -8.62
CA PRO A 5 -18.15 15.65 -8.45
C PRO A 5 -17.96 14.32 -7.73
N CYS A 6 -18.77 14.08 -6.69
CA CYS A 6 -18.76 12.81 -6.00
C CYS A 6 -19.27 11.68 -6.91
N PHE A 7 -19.04 10.42 -6.53
CA PHE A 7 -19.55 9.29 -7.33
C PHE A 7 -21.07 9.38 -7.53
N GLN A 8 -21.81 9.84 -6.51
CA GLN A 8 -23.25 9.99 -6.58
C GLN A 8 -23.67 11.00 -7.66
N GLU A 9 -22.93 12.10 -7.81
CA GLU A 9 -23.16 13.09 -8.87
C GLU A 9 -22.81 12.53 -10.25
N LEU A 10 -21.65 11.88 -10.39
CA LEU A 10 -21.25 11.23 -11.63
C LEU A 10 -22.27 10.17 -12.06
N PHE A 11 -22.73 9.36 -11.12
CA PHE A 11 -23.74 8.34 -11.36
C PHE A 11 -25.09 8.97 -11.71
N ALA A 12 -25.52 10.03 -11.02
CA ALA A 12 -26.75 10.75 -11.37
C ALA A 12 -26.68 11.32 -12.80
N ASN A 13 -25.52 11.83 -13.22
CA ASN A 13 -25.30 12.30 -14.58
C ASN A 13 -25.39 11.17 -15.61
N LEU A 14 -24.79 10.01 -15.32
CA LEU A 14 -24.93 8.82 -16.16
C LEU A 14 -26.41 8.42 -16.29
N ILE A 15 -27.13 8.30 -15.17
CA ILE A 15 -28.55 7.92 -15.18
C ILE A 15 -29.39 8.94 -15.97
N THR A 16 -29.11 10.24 -15.83
CA THR A 16 -29.76 11.28 -16.62
C THR A 16 -29.51 11.07 -18.11
N LYS A 17 -28.27 10.75 -18.49
CA LYS A 17 -27.95 10.48 -19.89
C LYS A 17 -28.65 9.24 -20.43
N LEU A 18 -28.68 8.15 -19.65
CA LEU A 18 -29.36 6.93 -20.06
C LEU A 18 -30.87 7.15 -20.23
N LYS A 19 -31.49 8.05 -19.46
CA LYS A 19 -32.89 8.45 -19.65
C LYS A 19 -33.10 9.20 -20.96
N GLU A 20 -32.23 10.16 -21.30
CA GLU A 20 -32.28 10.88 -22.57
C GLU A 20 -32.18 9.95 -23.79
N LEU A 21 -31.42 8.86 -23.64
CA LEU A 21 -31.19 7.87 -24.70
C LEU A 21 -32.20 6.71 -24.67
N ASP A 22 -33.15 6.71 -23.74
CA ASP A 22 -34.11 5.62 -23.50
C ASP A 22 -33.47 4.23 -23.26
N LYS A 23 -32.25 4.22 -22.69
CA LYS A 23 -31.46 3.00 -22.43
C LYS A 23 -31.59 2.44 -21.01
N VAL A 24 -32.34 3.11 -20.13
CA VAL A 24 -32.37 2.77 -18.69
C VAL A 24 -32.83 1.33 -18.45
N MET A 25 -33.91 0.90 -19.12
CA MET A 25 -34.46 -0.45 -18.93
C MET A 25 -33.49 -1.53 -19.42
N GLU A 26 -32.93 -1.36 -20.61
CA GLU A 26 -31.92 -2.25 -21.18
C GLU A 26 -30.73 -2.38 -20.22
N VAL A 27 -30.10 -1.26 -19.86
CA VAL A 27 -28.92 -1.25 -18.99
C VAL A 27 -29.25 -1.88 -17.64
N SER A 28 -30.39 -1.54 -17.02
CA SER A 28 -30.77 -2.09 -15.72
C SER A 28 -30.95 -3.61 -15.73
N SER A 29 -31.34 -4.22 -16.86
CA SER A 29 -31.53 -5.68 -16.97
C SER A 29 -30.23 -6.47 -16.84
N HIS A 30 -29.07 -5.81 -17.00
CA HIS A 30 -27.76 -6.40 -16.80
C HIS A 30 -27.27 -6.36 -15.34
N PHE A 31 -28.00 -5.72 -14.42
CA PHE A 31 -27.65 -5.62 -13.01
C PHE A 31 -28.68 -6.33 -12.14
N GLY A 32 -28.22 -7.24 -11.28
CA GLY A 32 -29.10 -7.99 -10.41
C GLY A 32 -28.37 -9.07 -9.62
N PRO A 33 -29.06 -9.71 -8.66
CA PRO A 33 -28.46 -10.75 -7.82
C PRO A 33 -28.03 -12.00 -8.61
N ASP A 34 -28.62 -12.23 -9.79
CA ASP A 34 -28.33 -13.39 -10.64
C ASP A 34 -27.11 -13.20 -11.57
N ARG A 35 -26.43 -12.05 -11.48
CA ARG A 35 -25.23 -11.73 -12.26
C ARG A 35 -24.02 -11.62 -11.34
N SER A 36 -22.86 -12.06 -11.82
CA SER A 36 -21.62 -11.85 -11.08
C SER A 36 -21.18 -10.38 -11.10
N LEU A 37 -20.41 -9.96 -10.10
CA LEU A 37 -19.82 -8.61 -10.04
C LEU A 37 -18.97 -8.31 -11.29
N GLU A 38 -18.25 -9.30 -11.79
CA GLU A 38 -17.37 -9.17 -12.96
C GLU A 38 -18.17 -8.94 -14.25
N GLU A 39 -19.26 -9.68 -14.47
CA GLU A 39 -20.16 -9.48 -15.62
C GLU A 39 -20.82 -8.11 -15.57
N MET A 40 -21.35 -7.72 -14.39
CA MET A 40 -21.97 -6.40 -14.21
C MET A 40 -20.97 -5.28 -14.47
N PHE A 41 -19.74 -5.41 -13.96
CA PHE A 41 -18.69 -4.43 -14.19
C PHE A 41 -18.25 -4.38 -15.66
N SER A 42 -18.11 -5.54 -16.31
CA SER A 42 -17.67 -5.62 -17.72
C SER A 42 -18.68 -4.99 -18.66
N TYR A 43 -19.97 -5.24 -18.44
CA TYR A 43 -21.04 -4.60 -19.20
C TYR A 43 -21.04 -3.09 -18.97
N LEU A 44 -21.02 -2.63 -17.71
CA LEU A 44 -20.99 -1.20 -17.37
C LEU A 44 -19.80 -0.51 -18.03
N TRP A 45 -18.61 -1.13 -17.95
CA TRP A 45 -17.38 -0.57 -18.50
C TRP A 45 -17.34 -0.58 -20.03
N GLY A 46 -18.15 -1.42 -20.68
CA GLY A 46 -18.32 -1.45 -22.14
C GLY A 46 -19.24 -0.35 -22.69
N LEU A 47 -19.98 0.38 -21.84
CA LEU A 47 -20.85 1.47 -22.27
C LEU A 47 -20.05 2.76 -22.48
N ASP A 48 -20.16 3.35 -23.68
CA ASP A 48 -19.55 4.65 -24.00
C ASP A 48 -20.06 5.74 -23.04
N GLU A 49 -21.33 5.69 -22.66
CA GLU A 49 -21.91 6.61 -21.69
C GLU A 49 -21.26 6.47 -20.31
N ALA A 50 -20.99 5.25 -19.87
CA ALA A 50 -20.32 5.03 -18.59
C ALA A 50 -18.88 5.57 -18.62
N GLN A 51 -18.14 5.34 -19.71
CA GLN A 51 -16.79 5.88 -19.89
C GLN A 51 -16.75 7.41 -19.87
N PHE A 52 -17.79 8.06 -20.40
CA PHE A 52 -17.88 9.51 -20.44
C PHE A 52 -18.33 10.11 -19.10
N TYR A 53 -19.40 9.58 -18.51
CA TYR A 53 -20.08 10.20 -17.37
C TYR A 53 -19.62 9.68 -16.00
N LEU A 54 -19.02 8.49 -15.91
CA LEU A 54 -18.42 7.97 -14.67
C LEU A 54 -16.93 8.28 -14.54
N LYS A 55 -16.38 9.15 -15.40
CA LYS A 55 -14.98 9.54 -15.35
C LYS A 55 -14.72 10.49 -14.18
N PRO A 56 -13.97 10.08 -13.14
CA PRO A 56 -13.65 10.99 -12.05
C PRO A 56 -12.68 12.07 -12.53
N THR A 57 -12.91 13.31 -12.07
CA THR A 57 -11.91 14.37 -12.22
C THR A 57 -10.73 14.05 -11.31
N LEU A 58 -9.61 13.64 -11.90
CA LEU A 58 -8.37 13.44 -11.16
C LEU A 58 -7.69 14.79 -10.97
N PHE A 59 -7.77 15.33 -9.75
CA PHE A 59 -6.95 16.48 -9.39
C PHE A 59 -5.53 16.00 -9.05
N HIS A 60 -4.55 16.56 -9.75
CA HIS A 60 -3.18 16.56 -9.26
C HIS A 60 -3.06 17.59 -8.16
N LEU A 61 -3.46 17.21 -6.94
CA LEU A 61 -3.01 17.93 -5.76
C LEU A 61 -1.49 17.83 -5.73
N GLY A 62 -0.82 18.98 -5.84
CA GLY A 62 0.63 19.06 -5.72
C GLY A 62 1.09 18.44 -4.41
N LYS A 63 2.36 18.04 -4.35
CA LYS A 63 2.94 17.52 -3.11
C LYS A 63 3.01 18.65 -2.07
N SER A 64 2.53 18.38 -0.86
CA SER A 64 2.51 19.30 0.26
C SER A 64 2.70 18.52 1.56
N ASP A 65 3.84 18.75 2.22
CA ASP A 65 4.12 18.13 3.51
C ASP A 65 3.19 18.64 4.61
N ALA A 66 2.73 19.90 4.51
CA ALA A 66 1.73 20.44 5.42
C ALA A 66 0.38 19.70 5.30
N GLU A 67 -0.06 19.43 4.07
CA GLU A 67 -1.30 18.67 3.85
C GLU A 67 -1.14 17.20 4.24
N SER A 68 0.03 16.60 3.94
CA SER A 68 0.36 15.25 4.42
C SER A 68 0.26 15.16 5.93
N GLU A 69 0.85 16.12 6.65
CA GLU A 69 0.83 16.14 8.11
C GLU A 69 -0.59 16.34 8.66
N ARG A 70 -1.39 17.23 8.06
CA ARG A 70 -2.80 17.44 8.43
C ARG A 70 -3.60 16.14 8.31
N LEU A 71 -3.52 15.48 7.15
CA LEU A 71 -4.19 14.20 6.88
C LEU A 71 -3.71 13.10 7.83
N ARG A 72 -2.40 13.04 8.10
CA ARG A 72 -1.80 12.07 9.02
C ARG A 72 -2.28 12.30 10.46
N ALA A 73 -2.34 13.55 10.92
CA ALA A 73 -2.84 13.90 12.25
C ALA A 73 -4.33 13.55 12.40
N GLU A 74 -5.12 13.77 11.36
CA GLU A 74 -6.52 13.33 11.31
C GLU A 74 -6.63 11.79 11.36
N GLY A 75 -5.78 11.09 10.60
CA GLY A 75 -5.66 9.63 10.62
C GLY A 75 -5.32 9.09 12.02
N ASN A 76 -4.44 9.76 12.75
CA ASN A 76 -4.09 9.40 14.14
C ASN A 76 -5.33 9.44 15.07
N ARG A 77 -6.23 10.41 14.88
CA ARG A 77 -7.47 10.51 15.67
C ARG A 77 -8.40 9.32 15.41
N PHE A 78 -8.54 8.91 14.16
CA PHE A 78 -9.33 7.72 13.81
C PHE A 78 -8.65 6.42 14.28
N TYR A 79 -7.32 6.33 14.19
CA TYR A 79 -6.55 5.20 14.69
C TYR A 79 -6.75 4.98 16.19
N GLN A 80 -6.63 6.04 16.99
CA GLN A 80 -6.86 5.98 18.45
C GLN A 80 -8.27 5.50 18.81
N ARG A 81 -9.25 5.81 17.96
CA ARG A 81 -10.64 5.36 18.09
C ARG A 81 -10.90 3.96 17.50
N LYS A 82 -9.86 3.26 17.04
CA LYS A 82 -9.93 1.95 16.36
C LYS A 82 -10.79 1.96 15.06
N PHE A 83 -11.00 3.12 14.45
CA PHE A 83 -11.63 3.24 13.13
C PHE A 83 -10.56 3.08 12.02
N PHE A 84 -10.12 1.84 11.84
CA PHE A 84 -8.99 1.49 10.99
C PHE A 84 -9.23 1.76 9.49
N ASP A 85 -10.47 1.65 9.03
CA ASP A 85 -10.88 1.98 7.67
C ASP A 85 -10.61 3.45 7.32
N LYS A 86 -11.06 4.35 8.19
CA LYS A 86 -10.90 5.80 8.05
C LYS A 86 -9.44 6.19 8.24
N ALA A 87 -8.76 5.61 9.24
CA ALA A 87 -7.35 5.84 9.47
C ALA A 87 -6.50 5.42 8.26
N LEU A 88 -6.75 4.23 7.67
CA LEU A 88 -6.07 3.75 6.48
C LEU A 88 -6.26 4.68 5.29
N LYS A 89 -7.49 5.13 5.04
CA LYS A 89 -7.80 6.10 3.98
C LYS A 89 -6.99 7.39 4.16
N LEU A 90 -6.97 7.95 5.37
CA LEU A 90 -6.25 9.19 5.65
C LEU A 90 -4.73 9.03 5.59
N TYR A 91 -4.18 7.90 6.02
CA TYR A 91 -2.75 7.63 5.85
C TYR A 91 -2.36 7.42 4.39
N ASN A 92 -3.22 6.79 3.57
CA ASN A 92 -3.00 6.72 2.13
C ASN A 92 -2.96 8.12 1.50
N LEU A 93 -3.92 8.98 1.84
CA LEU A 93 -3.95 10.36 1.36
C LEU A 93 -2.73 11.15 1.84
N SER A 94 -2.29 10.96 3.09
CA SER A 94 -1.06 11.57 3.60
C SER A 94 0.17 11.17 2.77
N ILE A 95 0.36 9.86 2.52
CA ILE A 95 1.47 9.37 1.69
C ILE A 95 1.39 9.93 0.26
N MET A 96 0.19 10.02 -0.31
CA MET A 96 -0.04 10.61 -1.64
C MET A 96 0.29 12.11 -1.68
N SER A 97 0.03 12.85 -0.60
CA SER A 97 0.32 14.28 -0.51
C SER A 97 1.77 14.58 -0.15
N ALA A 98 2.48 13.67 0.51
CA ALA A 98 3.86 13.90 0.97
C ALA A 98 4.84 14.13 -0.18
N SER A 99 5.85 14.98 0.07
CA SER A 99 7.02 15.11 -0.79
C SER A 99 7.66 13.74 -1.02
N HIS A 100 8.01 13.45 -2.27
CA HIS A 100 8.55 12.15 -2.67
C HIS A 100 9.80 12.37 -3.52
N PRO A 101 10.83 11.51 -3.41
CA PRO A 101 11.96 11.63 -4.31
C PRO A 101 11.48 11.51 -5.74
N LYS A 102 12.06 12.35 -6.61
CA LYS A 102 11.87 12.19 -8.04
C LYS A 102 12.32 10.78 -8.38
N LEU A 103 11.39 9.93 -8.81
CA LEU A 103 11.74 8.62 -9.33
C LEU A 103 12.75 8.85 -10.46
N PRO A 104 13.94 8.23 -10.42
CA PRO A 104 14.91 8.40 -11.49
C PRO A 104 14.28 7.89 -12.79
N LEU A 105 13.82 8.81 -13.64
CA LEU A 105 13.33 8.49 -14.98
C LEU A 105 14.48 8.21 -15.95
N MET A 106 15.74 8.12 -15.47
CA MET A 106 16.89 7.78 -16.30
C MET A 106 17.81 6.72 -15.68
N LYS A 107 18.15 5.73 -16.52
CA LYS A 107 18.99 4.54 -16.33
C LYS A 107 18.30 3.32 -15.73
N ARG A 108 17.40 2.78 -16.55
CA ARG A 108 16.91 1.40 -16.56
C ARG A 108 18.03 0.42 -16.90
N ASP A 109 18.97 0.26 -15.99
CA ASP A 109 19.75 -0.96 -15.88
C ASP A 109 19.68 -1.40 -14.42
N ILE A 110 18.66 -2.21 -14.10
CA ILE A 110 18.59 -2.91 -12.80
C ILE A 110 19.88 -3.71 -12.57
N ASN A 111 20.54 -4.14 -13.65
CA ASN A 111 21.86 -4.78 -13.62
C ASN A 111 22.99 -3.87 -13.12
N ILE A 112 22.89 -2.54 -13.22
CA ILE A 112 23.89 -1.62 -12.66
C ILE A 112 23.71 -1.48 -11.14
N ILE A 113 22.47 -1.47 -10.64
CA ILE A 113 22.16 -1.41 -9.20
C ILE A 113 22.61 -2.70 -8.50
N ILE A 114 22.42 -3.86 -9.13
CA ILE A 114 22.86 -5.16 -8.59
C ILE A 114 24.39 -5.29 -8.62
N LYS A 115 25.07 -4.64 -9.58
CA LYS A 115 26.54 -4.74 -9.77
C LYS A 115 27.36 -3.68 -9.03
N ASN A 116 26.75 -2.59 -8.55
CA ASN A 116 27.43 -1.53 -7.80
C ASN A 116 26.64 -1.18 -6.53
N PRO A 117 27.02 -1.77 -5.37
CA PRO A 117 26.43 -1.44 -4.07
C PRO A 117 26.51 0.05 -3.72
N ASP A 118 27.55 0.73 -4.18
CA ASP A 118 27.85 2.15 -3.89
C ASP A 118 26.81 3.12 -4.48
N ILE A 119 26.03 2.70 -5.48
CA ILE A 119 24.94 3.52 -6.05
C ILE A 119 23.73 3.57 -5.10
N LEU A 120 23.57 2.57 -4.25
CA LEU A 120 22.54 2.57 -3.20
C LEU A 120 22.90 3.62 -2.13
N GLU A 121 24.18 3.73 -1.79
CA GLU A 121 24.75 4.72 -0.86
C GLU A 121 24.58 6.17 -1.37
N ALA A 122 24.65 6.38 -2.69
CA ALA A 122 24.35 7.67 -3.31
C ALA A 122 22.86 8.08 -3.22
N PHE A 123 21.94 7.15 -2.95
CA PHE A 123 20.54 7.45 -2.61
C PHE A 123 20.33 7.75 -1.12
N GLU A 124 21.28 7.33 -0.28
CA GLU A 124 21.27 7.54 1.18
C GLU A 124 21.78 8.93 1.59
N THR A 125 22.28 9.74 0.65
CA THR A 125 22.72 11.12 0.88
C THR A 125 21.61 12.17 0.70
N SER A 126 20.33 11.77 0.63
CA SER A 126 19.25 12.74 0.84
C SER A 126 19.14 13.05 2.33
N ASN A 127 19.33 14.33 2.71
CA ASN A 127 19.11 14.87 4.07
C ASN A 127 18.07 14.06 4.85
N GLU A 128 18.40 13.60 6.07
CA GLU A 128 17.52 12.75 6.91
C GLU A 128 16.08 13.29 7.05
N ASP A 129 15.85 14.59 6.83
CA ASP A 129 14.53 15.23 6.88
C ASP A 129 13.82 15.43 5.52
N SER A 130 14.45 15.16 4.38
CA SER A 130 13.91 15.52 3.05
C SER A 130 12.59 14.83 2.71
N TYR A 131 12.31 13.68 3.30
CA TYR A 131 11.07 12.90 3.08
C TYR A 131 10.42 12.48 4.39
N ARG A 132 10.60 13.29 5.44
CA ARG A 132 10.10 13.02 6.79
C ARG A 132 8.60 12.69 6.81
N SER A 133 7.76 13.51 6.18
CA SER A 133 6.31 13.32 6.14
C SER A 133 5.91 12.00 5.47
N LEU A 134 6.64 11.61 4.43
CA LEU A 134 6.45 10.35 3.72
C LEU A 134 6.81 9.15 4.62
N ALA A 135 7.96 9.21 5.30
CA ALA A 135 8.39 8.18 6.24
C ALA A 135 7.39 8.00 7.39
N LEU A 136 6.90 9.11 7.96
CA LEU A 136 5.87 9.10 9.00
C LEU A 136 4.53 8.52 8.50
N GLY A 137 4.13 8.83 7.26
CA GLY A 137 2.95 8.27 6.62
C GLY A 137 3.00 6.73 6.53
N TYR A 138 4.10 6.18 6.02
CA TYR A 138 4.31 4.72 5.96
C TYR A 138 4.37 4.06 7.35
N ALA A 139 5.04 4.69 8.32
CA ALA A 139 5.10 4.18 9.69
C ALA A 139 3.72 4.14 10.37
N ASN A 140 2.86 5.11 10.09
CA ASN A 140 1.50 5.15 10.62
C ASN A 140 0.58 4.15 9.89
N ARG A 141 0.72 4.02 8.56
CA ARG A 141 -0.06 3.05 7.78
C ARG A 141 0.27 1.61 8.14
N SER A 142 1.55 1.29 8.37
CA SER A 142 1.94 -0.04 8.87
C SER A 142 1.32 -0.37 10.22
N ALA A 143 1.04 0.61 11.08
CA ALA A 143 0.32 0.38 12.34
C ALA A 143 -1.08 -0.16 12.07
N VAL A 144 -1.83 0.48 11.17
CA VAL A 144 -3.17 0.00 10.78
C VAL A 144 -3.11 -1.37 10.11
N LEU A 145 -2.15 -1.57 9.20
CA LEU A 145 -2.00 -2.86 8.51
C LEU A 145 -1.69 -3.99 9.49
N PHE A 146 -0.93 -3.71 10.55
CA PHE A 146 -0.70 -4.67 11.63
C PHE A 146 -1.99 -5.03 12.37
N GLU A 147 -2.78 -4.03 12.80
CA GLU A 147 -4.08 -4.25 13.47
C GLU A 147 -5.08 -5.01 12.58
N LEU A 148 -4.98 -4.87 11.26
CA LEU A 148 -5.80 -5.58 10.27
C LEU A 148 -5.24 -6.96 9.87
N GLY A 149 -4.18 -7.45 10.51
CA GLY A 149 -3.55 -8.75 10.21
C GLY A 149 -2.85 -8.81 8.84
N GLN A 150 -2.62 -7.67 8.18
CA GLN A 150 -1.99 -7.59 6.86
C GLN A 150 -0.46 -7.60 6.97
N HIS A 151 0.09 -8.68 7.54
CA HIS A 151 1.51 -8.77 7.96
C HIS A 151 2.53 -8.47 6.84
N LYS A 152 2.34 -9.05 5.63
CA LYS A 152 3.23 -8.78 4.49
C LYS A 152 3.26 -7.30 4.11
N LYS A 153 2.08 -6.66 4.01
CA LYS A 153 1.94 -5.24 3.66
C LYS A 153 2.51 -4.34 4.76
N CYS A 154 2.31 -4.71 6.02
CA CYS A 154 2.90 -4.03 7.17
C CYS A 154 4.44 -4.00 7.08
N ILE A 155 5.07 -5.15 6.80
CA ILE A 155 6.54 -5.21 6.65
C ILE A 155 7.01 -4.31 5.50
N ASN A 156 6.34 -4.33 4.34
CA ASN A 156 6.69 -3.47 3.21
C ASN A 156 6.63 -1.98 3.58
N ASP A 157 5.58 -1.54 4.27
CA ASP A 157 5.46 -0.15 4.74
C ASP A 157 6.54 0.20 5.76
N ILE A 158 6.94 -0.72 6.64
CA ILE A 158 8.05 -0.51 7.58
C ILE A 158 9.36 -0.30 6.82
N THR A 159 9.65 -1.14 5.82
CA THR A 159 10.83 -0.99 4.96
C THR A 159 10.84 0.38 4.28
N MET A 160 9.69 0.83 3.78
CA MET A 160 9.58 2.16 3.15
C MET A 160 9.79 3.29 4.16
N ALA A 161 9.22 3.19 5.36
CA ALA A 161 9.43 4.19 6.41
C ALA A 161 10.93 4.34 6.75
N LEU A 162 11.64 3.23 6.97
CA LEU A 162 13.07 3.24 7.25
C LEU A 162 13.87 3.83 6.09
N ARG A 163 13.56 3.43 4.85
CA ARG A 163 14.22 3.94 3.63
C ARG A 163 14.11 5.45 3.46
N TYR A 164 12.99 6.04 3.87
CA TYR A 164 12.74 7.48 3.74
C TYR A 164 13.14 8.30 4.98
N GLY A 165 13.93 7.74 5.89
CA GLY A 165 14.50 8.49 7.01
C GLY A 165 13.58 8.56 8.24
N TYR A 166 12.81 7.51 8.54
CA TYR A 166 12.06 7.45 9.80
C TYR A 166 13.01 7.67 11.00
N PRO A 167 12.63 8.45 12.04
CA PRO A 167 13.57 8.83 13.10
C PRO A 167 14.18 7.63 13.83
N LYS A 168 15.53 7.58 13.92
CA LYS A 168 16.31 6.49 14.53
C LYS A 168 15.82 6.11 15.95
N LEU A 169 15.51 7.11 16.78
CA LEU A 169 14.98 6.91 18.14
C LEU A 169 13.65 6.14 18.19
N LEU A 170 12.91 6.10 17.08
CA LEU A 170 11.61 5.43 16.97
C LEU A 170 11.69 4.11 16.20
N HIS A 171 12.89 3.70 15.72
CA HIS A 171 13.07 2.45 14.97
C HIS A 171 12.65 1.22 15.79
N SER A 172 12.82 1.25 17.11
CA SER A 172 12.37 0.16 18.00
C SER A 172 10.88 -0.15 17.86
N LYS A 173 10.02 0.85 17.67
CA LYS A 173 8.57 0.66 17.48
C LYS A 173 8.25 -0.07 16.18
N LEU A 174 9.00 0.23 15.11
CA LEU A 174 8.86 -0.46 13.83
C LEU A 174 9.43 -1.87 13.91
N ALA A 175 10.56 -2.06 14.58
CA ALA A 175 11.17 -3.36 14.80
C ALA A 175 10.26 -4.31 15.58
N GLU A 176 9.63 -3.82 16.65
CA GLU A 176 8.65 -4.58 17.44
C GLU A 176 7.48 -5.07 16.56
N ARG A 177 6.90 -4.16 15.77
CA ARG A 177 5.79 -4.47 14.86
C ARG A 177 6.20 -5.45 13.75
N ALA A 178 7.36 -5.25 13.14
CA ALA A 178 7.90 -6.13 12.11
C ALA A 178 8.20 -7.52 12.65
N ALA A 179 8.79 -7.63 13.86
CA ALA A 179 9.05 -8.91 14.50
C ALA A 179 7.73 -9.67 14.74
N LYS A 180 6.70 -9.02 15.30
CA LYS A 180 5.37 -9.61 15.46
C LYS A 180 4.77 -10.09 14.13
N CYS A 181 4.92 -9.32 13.05
CA CYS A 181 4.50 -9.74 11.71
C CYS A 181 5.28 -10.97 11.20
N LEU A 182 6.60 -11.00 11.38
CA LEU A 182 7.46 -12.11 10.95
C LEU A 182 7.10 -13.39 11.70
N ILE A 183 6.86 -13.30 12.99
CA ILE A 183 6.42 -14.43 13.81
C ILE A 183 5.06 -14.95 13.32
N ALA A 184 4.09 -14.06 13.08
CA ALA A 184 2.78 -14.44 12.51
C ALA A 184 2.89 -15.11 11.12
N LEU A 185 3.94 -14.76 10.35
CA LEU A 185 4.27 -15.37 9.06
C LEU A 185 5.16 -16.63 9.18
N LYS A 186 5.37 -17.16 10.39
CA LYS A 186 6.24 -18.32 10.67
C LYS A 186 7.71 -18.13 10.28
N ARG A 187 8.18 -16.87 10.22
CA ARG A 187 9.56 -16.48 9.89
C ARG A 187 10.34 -16.11 11.15
N GLY A 188 10.39 -17.04 12.11
CA GLY A 188 10.93 -16.80 13.46
C GLY A 188 12.42 -16.44 13.49
N GLU A 189 13.24 -17.07 12.64
CA GLU A 189 14.68 -16.76 12.58
C GLU A 189 14.95 -15.32 12.09
N GLU A 190 14.19 -14.85 11.12
CA GLU A 190 14.27 -13.46 10.65
C GLU A 190 13.83 -12.49 11.74
N ALA A 191 12.79 -12.83 12.51
CA ALA A 191 12.36 -12.04 13.65
C ALA A 191 13.48 -11.95 14.70
N LYS A 192 14.13 -13.07 15.05
CA LYS A 192 15.27 -13.10 16.00
C LYS A 192 16.41 -12.21 15.52
N HIS A 193 16.79 -12.31 14.24
CA HIS A 193 17.85 -11.49 13.66
C HIS A 193 17.50 -9.99 13.73
N LEU A 194 16.28 -9.62 13.32
CA LEU A 194 15.79 -8.24 13.39
C LEU A 194 15.82 -7.68 14.82
N LEU A 195 15.33 -8.45 15.79
CA LEU A 195 15.29 -8.05 17.20
C LEU A 195 16.71 -7.83 17.77
N ARG A 196 17.65 -8.74 17.50
CA ARG A 196 19.05 -8.60 17.94
C ARG A 196 19.71 -7.38 17.32
N SER A 197 19.57 -7.18 16.01
CA SER A 197 20.10 -6.02 15.30
C SER A 197 19.51 -4.70 15.83
N SER A 198 18.20 -4.68 16.10
CA SER A 198 17.51 -3.50 16.64
C SER A 198 17.95 -3.16 18.08
N LEU A 199 18.17 -4.17 18.93
CA LEU A 199 18.72 -3.99 20.27
C LEU A 199 20.13 -3.41 20.24
N GLN A 200 20.99 -3.91 19.34
CA GLN A 200 22.34 -3.38 19.15
C GLN A 200 22.32 -1.91 18.72
N ALA A 201 21.47 -1.58 17.72
CA ALA A 201 21.31 -0.20 17.26
C ALA A 201 20.77 0.72 18.38
N LEU A 202 19.79 0.26 19.15
CA LEU A 202 19.23 1.03 20.27
C LEU A 202 20.26 1.31 21.37
N ASN A 203 21.13 0.34 21.67
CA ASN A 203 22.21 0.51 22.63
C ASN A 203 23.28 1.50 22.14
N ALA A 204 23.55 1.56 20.83
CA ALA A 204 24.51 2.50 20.25
C ALA A 204 24.03 3.96 20.28
N ILE A 205 22.71 4.22 20.32
CA ILE A 205 22.12 5.56 20.30
C ILE A 205 22.03 6.20 21.71
N SER A 206 22.33 5.45 22.78
CA SER A 206 21.98 5.82 24.16
C SER A 206 22.64 7.12 24.69
N LEU A 207 21.89 8.23 24.63
CA LEU A 207 22.09 9.48 25.38
C LEU A 207 20.98 9.74 26.44
N ASP A 208 19.90 8.96 26.45
CA ASP A 208 18.76 9.10 27.39
C ASP A 208 18.12 7.74 27.69
N GLU A 209 18.60 7.10 28.76
CA GLU A 209 18.20 5.75 29.21
C GLU A 209 16.70 5.66 29.52
N THR A 210 16.09 6.77 29.96
CA THR A 210 14.70 6.79 30.42
C THR A 210 13.72 6.58 29.26
N LYS A 211 14.01 7.13 28.07
CA LYS A 211 13.15 7.03 26.88
C LYS A 211 13.27 5.71 26.14
N THR A 212 14.42 5.04 26.26
CA THR A 212 14.74 3.82 25.49
C THR A 212 14.48 2.53 26.27
N ARG A 213 14.39 2.58 27.60
CA ARG A 213 14.17 1.41 28.46
C ARG A 213 12.93 0.59 28.08
N ALA A 214 11.77 1.22 27.97
CA ALA A 214 10.53 0.51 27.63
C ALA A 214 10.61 -0.17 26.24
N SER A 215 11.27 0.47 25.27
CA SER A 215 11.51 -0.14 23.96
C SER A 215 12.46 -1.33 24.05
N ARG A 216 13.52 -1.22 24.85
CA ARG A 216 14.50 -2.30 25.05
C ARG A 216 13.84 -3.51 25.71
N ASP A 217 13.05 -3.28 26.76
CA ASP A 217 12.35 -4.33 27.49
C ASP A 217 11.36 -5.07 26.57
N ALA A 218 10.58 -4.34 25.75
CA ALA A 218 9.67 -4.94 24.78
C ALA A 218 10.39 -5.81 23.73
N LEU A 219 11.54 -5.35 23.20
CA LEU A 219 12.32 -6.13 22.24
C LEU A 219 12.96 -7.38 22.87
N HIS A 220 13.46 -7.28 24.11
CA HIS A 220 13.97 -8.46 24.84
C HIS A 220 12.87 -9.49 25.11
N GLN A 221 11.69 -9.03 25.53
CA GLN A 221 10.54 -9.91 25.77
C GLN A 221 10.16 -10.68 24.50
N LEU A 222 10.06 -10.00 23.35
CA LEU A 222 9.79 -10.66 22.07
C LEU A 222 10.90 -11.63 21.67
N LEU A 223 12.16 -11.28 21.95
CA LEU A 223 13.30 -12.14 21.61
C LEU A 223 13.29 -13.43 22.45
N GLN A 224 12.94 -13.34 23.73
CA GLN A 224 12.80 -14.50 24.61
C GLN A 224 11.63 -15.39 24.14
N GLN A 225 10.49 -14.80 23.79
CA GLN A 225 9.36 -15.54 23.22
C GLN A 225 9.73 -16.29 21.94
N CYS A 226 10.66 -15.76 21.13
CA CYS A 226 11.16 -16.48 19.95
C CYS A 226 12.11 -17.64 20.29
N GLN A 227 12.75 -17.64 21.47
CA GLN A 227 13.75 -18.65 21.87
C GLN A 227 13.10 -19.87 22.53
N ASP A 228 12.02 -19.66 23.28
CA ASP A 228 11.32 -20.74 24.00
C ASP A 228 10.48 -21.64 23.07
N GLU A 229 10.19 -21.18 21.84
CA GLU A 229 9.37 -21.89 20.85
C GLU A 229 10.21 -22.80 19.93
N GLY A 230 10.49 -24.02 20.41
CA GLY A 230 10.89 -25.16 19.58
C GLY A 230 9.76 -25.75 18.71
N GLY A 231 8.64 -25.04 18.53
CA GLY A 231 7.49 -25.51 17.76
C GLY A 231 6.53 -24.37 17.44
N VAL A 232 6.68 -23.76 16.27
CA VAL A 232 5.89 -22.63 15.76
C VAL A 232 4.42 -23.02 15.60
N ASN A 233 3.63 -23.02 16.67
CA ASN A 233 2.21 -23.36 16.61
C ASN A 233 1.37 -22.86 17.82
N SER A 234 1.68 -21.74 18.47
CA SER A 234 0.67 -21.07 19.30
C SER A 234 1.06 -19.67 19.76
N LEU A 235 0.79 -18.66 18.94
CA LEU A 235 0.44 -17.34 19.48
C LEU A 235 -1.07 -17.18 19.42
N PRO A 236 -1.74 -16.80 20.52
CA PRO A 236 -3.06 -16.21 20.45
C PRO A 236 -2.89 -14.83 19.79
N LEU A 237 -3.00 -14.77 18.46
CA LEU A 237 -3.09 -13.52 17.70
C LEU A 237 -4.57 -13.15 17.53
N GLU A 238 -5.30 -13.06 18.64
CA GLU A 238 -6.57 -12.35 18.67
C GLU A 238 -6.28 -10.96 19.27
N PRO A 239 -6.59 -9.85 18.57
CA PRO A 239 -6.41 -8.52 19.14
C PRO A 239 -7.28 -8.38 20.38
N GLU A 240 -6.67 -8.16 21.55
CA GLU A 240 -7.36 -7.95 22.83
C GLU A 240 -8.43 -6.87 22.70
N CYS A 241 -9.68 -7.31 22.61
CA CYS A 241 -10.87 -6.48 22.66
C CYS A 241 -11.56 -6.71 24.00
N LEU A 242 -11.12 -6.00 25.05
CA LEU A 242 -11.84 -5.89 26.31
C LEU A 242 -12.98 -4.84 26.16
N GLY A 243 -14.23 -5.28 26.32
CA GLY A 243 -15.39 -4.40 26.54
C GLY A 243 -16.70 -4.84 25.85
N THR A 244 -17.54 -5.54 26.61
CA THR A 244 -18.99 -5.84 26.44
C THR A 244 -19.82 -4.62 25.99
N SER A 245 -20.93 -4.68 25.23
CA SER A 245 -22.07 -5.62 25.24
C SER A 245 -22.93 -5.52 23.95
N SER A 246 -23.62 -6.63 23.63
CA SER A 246 -24.78 -6.83 22.75
C SER A 246 -24.82 -6.20 21.35
N CYS A 247 -24.65 -7.02 20.31
CA CYS A 247 -25.72 -7.44 19.38
C CYS A 247 -25.15 -7.82 17.98
N PHE A 248 -25.45 -9.06 17.56
CA PHE A 248 -25.25 -9.71 16.24
C PHE A 248 -23.83 -10.02 15.70
N SER A 249 -23.55 -11.33 15.65
CA SER A 249 -22.64 -12.11 14.77
C SER A 249 -21.14 -11.73 14.66
N SER A 250 -20.34 -12.65 15.20
CA SER A 250 -18.90 -12.62 15.51
C SER A 250 -17.95 -13.00 14.35
N ALA A 251 -18.09 -12.46 13.14
CA ALA A 251 -17.09 -12.72 12.08
C ALA A 251 -16.90 -11.60 11.03
N ALA A 252 -17.64 -10.49 11.13
CA ALA A 252 -17.60 -9.40 10.14
C ALA A 252 -16.82 -8.15 10.63
N LYS A 253 -15.82 -8.31 11.51
CA LYS A 253 -15.00 -7.19 11.98
C LYS A 253 -13.94 -6.82 10.94
N HIS A 254 -14.30 -5.85 10.10
CA HIS A 254 -13.40 -5.09 9.21
C HIS A 254 -12.74 -5.83 8.05
N GLN A 255 -13.50 -6.69 7.36
CA GLN A 255 -13.17 -6.99 5.97
C GLN A 255 -13.49 -5.73 5.15
N LEU A 256 -12.53 -4.80 5.10
CA LEU A 256 -12.67 -3.60 4.27
C LEU A 256 -13.10 -4.05 2.87
N LEU A 257 -14.03 -3.38 2.20
CA LEU A 257 -14.45 -3.72 0.83
C LEU A 257 -13.27 -3.80 -0.17
N PHE A 258 -12.12 -3.23 0.19
CA PHE A 258 -10.84 -3.27 -0.53
C PHE A 258 -9.88 -4.39 -0.07
N THR A 259 -10.34 -5.31 0.79
CA THR A 259 -9.67 -6.60 1.08
C THR A 259 -10.06 -7.69 0.10
N TYR A 260 -10.62 -7.33 -1.07
CA TYR A 260 -10.51 -8.18 -2.25
C TYR A 260 -9.05 -8.62 -2.31
N LYS A 261 -8.81 -9.92 -2.14
CA LYS A 261 -7.48 -10.50 -2.33
C LYS A 261 -7.19 -10.24 -3.80
N THR A 262 -6.53 -9.12 -4.09
CA THR A 262 -6.05 -8.84 -5.43
C THR A 262 -5.20 -10.05 -5.78
N PRO A 263 -5.58 -10.85 -6.79
CA PRO A 263 -4.74 -11.96 -7.21
C PRO A 263 -3.34 -11.40 -7.45
N GLU A 264 -2.30 -12.14 -7.05
CA GLU A 264 -0.94 -11.69 -7.29
C GLU A 264 -0.81 -11.44 -8.80
N PRO A 265 -0.34 -10.24 -9.20
CA PRO A 265 -0.31 -9.87 -10.60
C PRO A 265 0.58 -10.87 -11.35
N PRO A 266 0.17 -11.35 -12.52
CA PRO A 266 0.87 -12.41 -13.23
C PRO A 266 2.33 -12.04 -13.49
N GLU A 267 3.24 -13.00 -13.34
CA GLU A 267 4.66 -12.74 -13.53
C GLU A 267 5.01 -12.57 -15.02
N LEU A 268 5.74 -11.50 -15.33
CA LEU A 268 6.33 -11.29 -16.65
C LEU A 268 7.57 -12.18 -16.80
N LEU A 269 7.44 -13.26 -17.58
CA LEU A 269 8.53 -14.18 -17.91
C LEU A 269 9.70 -13.48 -18.61
N TYR A 270 9.40 -12.51 -19.49
CA TYR A 270 10.41 -11.76 -20.25
C TYR A 270 10.11 -10.27 -20.16
N ARG A 271 10.89 -9.55 -19.35
CA ARG A 271 10.70 -8.11 -19.15
C ARG A 271 11.35 -7.31 -20.27
N HIS A 272 10.68 -6.24 -20.71
CA HIS A 272 11.22 -5.29 -21.66
C HIS A 272 12.46 -4.62 -21.04
N PRO A 273 13.58 -4.50 -21.77
CA PRO A 273 14.85 -4.04 -21.22
C PRO A 273 14.73 -2.64 -20.61
N THR A 274 13.91 -1.78 -21.23
CA THR A 274 13.68 -0.45 -20.71
C THR A 274 12.42 -0.35 -19.87
N ILE A 275 11.33 -1.09 -20.09
CA ILE A 275 10.05 -0.83 -19.36
C ILE A 275 9.76 -2.03 -18.46
N PRO A 276 10.08 -2.00 -17.15
CA PRO A 276 10.08 -3.21 -16.33
C PRO A 276 8.70 -3.84 -16.11
N SER A 277 7.64 -3.04 -16.26
CA SER A 277 6.24 -3.45 -16.20
C SER A 277 5.70 -3.96 -17.54
N LEU A 278 6.52 -4.02 -18.59
CA LEU A 278 6.13 -4.41 -19.93
C LEU A 278 6.90 -5.67 -20.37
N SER A 279 6.29 -6.51 -21.19
CA SER A 279 6.95 -7.66 -21.81
C SER A 279 7.91 -7.22 -22.90
N SER A 280 9.04 -7.93 -23.06
CA SER A 280 9.95 -7.71 -24.20
C SER A 280 9.34 -8.09 -25.55
N ALA A 281 8.13 -8.69 -25.56
CA ALA A 281 7.39 -8.96 -26.77
C ALA A 281 6.82 -7.68 -27.42
N VAL A 282 6.76 -6.57 -26.70
CA VAL A 282 6.21 -5.31 -27.19
C VAL A 282 7.11 -4.13 -26.85
N SER A 283 7.21 -3.14 -27.74
CA SER A 283 7.90 -1.88 -27.53
C SER A 283 6.91 -0.72 -27.52
N LEU A 284 7.25 0.36 -26.80
CA LEU A 284 6.42 1.58 -26.77
C LEU A 284 6.94 2.56 -27.84
N ALA A 285 6.06 2.95 -28.75
CA ALA A 285 6.32 3.90 -29.81
C ALA A 285 5.39 5.12 -29.71
N PHE A 286 5.73 6.18 -30.44
CA PHE A 286 4.92 7.40 -30.52
C PHE A 286 4.84 7.92 -31.95
N SER A 287 3.66 8.38 -32.36
CA SER A 287 3.46 9.16 -33.58
C SER A 287 2.56 10.36 -33.30
N SER A 288 2.70 11.43 -34.08
CA SER A 288 1.86 12.63 -33.94
C SER A 288 0.39 12.37 -34.25
N THR A 289 0.08 11.34 -35.05
CA THR A 289 -1.29 10.99 -35.45
C THR A 289 -1.96 10.00 -34.51
N GLN A 290 -1.21 9.10 -33.85
CA GLN A 290 -1.77 8.03 -33.01
C GLN A 290 -1.41 8.17 -31.53
N GLY A 291 -0.56 9.13 -31.16
CA GLY A 291 -0.06 9.24 -29.80
C GLY A 291 0.87 8.07 -29.45
N ARG A 292 0.80 7.58 -28.21
CA ARG A 292 1.62 6.44 -27.74
C ARG A 292 0.92 5.12 -28.07
N PHE A 293 1.65 4.19 -28.69
CA PHE A 293 1.13 2.87 -29.04
C PHE A 293 2.17 1.78 -28.75
N LEU A 294 1.71 0.53 -28.63
CA LEU A 294 2.57 -0.63 -28.46
C LEU A 294 2.79 -1.32 -29.81
N LEU A 295 4.04 -1.67 -30.10
CA LEU A 295 4.43 -2.40 -31.30
C LEU A 295 4.88 -3.81 -30.91
N ALA A 296 4.37 -4.83 -31.58
CA ALA A 296 4.78 -6.21 -31.32
C ALA A 296 6.12 -6.50 -32.00
N GLU A 297 7.15 -6.82 -31.21
CA GLU A 297 8.51 -7.15 -31.67
C GLU A 297 8.64 -8.63 -32.06
N ARG A 298 7.69 -9.47 -31.64
CA ARG A 298 7.58 -10.90 -31.98
C ARG A 298 6.13 -11.35 -31.93
N SER A 299 5.86 -12.56 -32.44
CA SER A 299 4.53 -13.16 -32.36
C SER A 299 4.05 -13.29 -30.92
N ILE A 300 2.82 -12.83 -30.67
CA ILE A 300 2.15 -12.88 -29.36
C ILE A 300 1.02 -13.89 -29.46
N SER A 301 1.06 -14.92 -28.61
CA SER A 301 0.00 -15.93 -28.55
C SER A 301 -1.04 -15.58 -27.48
N PRO A 302 -2.31 -16.01 -27.63
CA PRO A 302 -3.31 -15.90 -26.58
C PRO A 302 -2.77 -16.46 -25.25
N GLY A 303 -3.01 -15.72 -24.15
CA GLY A 303 -2.50 -16.06 -22.82
C GLY A 303 -1.09 -15.52 -22.50
N ASN A 304 -0.40 -14.87 -23.44
CA ASN A 304 0.86 -14.19 -23.13
C ASN A 304 0.62 -12.90 -22.33
N ILE A 305 1.36 -12.75 -21.23
CA ILE A 305 1.30 -11.57 -20.37
C ILE A 305 2.20 -10.47 -20.96
N LEU A 306 1.60 -9.33 -21.29
CA LEU A 306 2.28 -8.21 -21.94
C LEU A 306 2.60 -7.06 -20.98
N GLN A 307 1.89 -6.96 -19.86
CA GLN A 307 2.06 -5.89 -18.88
C GLN A 307 1.73 -6.39 -17.47
N GLN A 308 2.43 -5.85 -16.47
CA GLN A 308 2.22 -6.08 -15.03
C GLN A 308 2.08 -4.75 -14.29
#